data_AF-A0A4R9L4B1-F1
#
_entry.id   AF-A0A4R9L4B1-F1
#
_cell.length_a   1.000
_cell.length_b   1.000
_cell.length_c   1.000
_cell.angle_alpha   90.00
_cell.angle_beta   90.00
_cell.angle_gamma   90.00
#
_symmetry.space_group_name_H-M   'P 1'
#
loop_
_entity.id
_entity.type
_entity.pdbx_description
1 polymer ?
#
loop_
_entity_poly.entity_id
_entity_poly.type
_entity_poly.pdbx_seq_one_letter_code
_entity_poly.pdbx_strand_id
1 'polypeptide(L)'
;MKKSIAISIIGFLLILPLGFIVLETKLFELRIILERRKILNFSFSSEILRSKFEGIISNKENIKAEMKLNHLQSSMIDSSRDSLSLEPSFIHETGAVLINSVRSLSLKAGINLHLNSSKIRLLEHAFALERNQFYKEAYRTYEESFDQFGKESEEGGFIQLHQGFCLAVQGEFDTALKPLYEVKANHPGTLLSSDAEILISLILKAKQSEKEIESSEDDPEKRARAYFAKGNYAKALEEIERANINSPEMNYIKGYSLEKTGHQPEAIKEYASLAFSNKNKEIAIKANRRLLMLGYYYNAGSEIASLSDKNAERLGDTSEAKEIKTSSEKLKQPSRLLEGVDERRDSKLDIDISKKNQAILEEVLQKSTQFLKKAEDQAPKALIKIIVSDADPVYANRILINGDQTRLFSTHFPITLPTYTIESISMDKNATKDSKLVMTKDTNKQSFLRASFEDDIITVINKTSKKKVPIDSAIKIEVVQ
;
A
#
# COMPACT_ATOMS: atom_id res chain seq x y z
N MET A 1 -10.08 8.73 -78.98
CA MET A 1 -10.70 9.48 -77.86
C MET A 1 -11.54 8.62 -76.92
N LYS A 2 -12.54 7.83 -77.38
CA LYS A 2 -13.43 7.04 -76.49
C LYS A 2 -12.70 6.09 -75.50
N LYS A 3 -11.62 5.42 -75.94
CA LYS A 3 -10.80 4.54 -75.08
C LYS A 3 -10.03 5.31 -73.98
N SER A 4 -9.53 6.51 -74.30
CA SER A 4 -8.81 7.35 -73.32
C SER A 4 -9.74 7.92 -72.25
N ILE A 5 -10.96 8.31 -72.65
CA ILE A 5 -11.99 8.78 -71.71
C ILE A 5 -12.44 7.64 -70.79
N ALA A 6 -12.63 6.43 -71.33
CA ALA A 6 -12.94 5.25 -70.51
C ALA A 6 -11.82 4.92 -69.52
N ILE A 7 -10.54 4.98 -69.93
CA ILE A 7 -9.39 4.75 -69.04
C ILE A 7 -9.30 5.82 -67.95
N SER A 8 -9.53 7.09 -68.27
CA SER A 8 -9.55 8.17 -67.26
C SER A 8 -10.72 8.04 -66.29
N ILE A 9 -11.91 7.63 -66.76
CA ILE A 9 -13.08 7.39 -65.89
C ILE A 9 -12.82 6.21 -64.95
N ILE A 10 -12.28 5.11 -65.48
CA ILE A 10 -11.92 3.92 -64.67
C ILE A 10 -10.81 4.27 -63.67
N GLY A 11 -9.81 5.03 -64.09
CA GLY A 11 -8.74 5.51 -63.21
C GLY A 11 -9.27 6.39 -62.08
N PHE A 12 -10.19 7.31 -62.37
CA PHE A 12 -10.83 8.15 -61.35
C PHE A 12 -11.73 7.34 -60.41
N LEU A 13 -12.47 6.37 -60.93
CA LEU A 13 -13.31 5.45 -60.15
C LEU A 13 -12.50 4.55 -59.20
N LEU A 14 -11.25 4.23 -59.54
CA LEU A 14 -10.35 3.45 -58.69
C LEU A 14 -9.68 4.29 -57.59
N ILE A 15 -9.48 5.59 -57.81
CA ILE A 15 -8.84 6.49 -56.83
C ILE A 15 -9.72 6.69 -55.59
N LEU A 16 -11.04 6.84 -55.76
CA LEU A 16 -11.97 7.06 -54.65
C LEU A 16 -12.00 5.93 -53.59
N PRO A 17 -12.15 4.64 -53.95
CA PRO A 17 -12.11 3.55 -52.98
C PRO A 17 -10.72 3.37 -52.36
N LEU A 18 -9.63 3.58 -53.12
CA LEU A 18 -8.27 3.56 -52.57
C LEU A 18 -8.06 4.67 -51.52
N GLY A 19 -8.57 5.87 -51.78
CA GLY A 19 -8.55 6.98 -50.83
C GLY A 19 -9.31 6.67 -49.54
N PHE A 20 -10.47 6.02 -49.65
CA PHE A 20 -11.25 5.57 -48.49
C PHE A 20 -10.51 4.50 -47.66
N ILE A 21 -9.92 3.50 -48.32
CA ILE A 21 -9.12 2.45 -47.66
C ILE A 21 -7.96 3.06 -46.88
N VAL A 22 -7.25 4.03 -47.47
CA VAL A 22 -6.13 4.73 -46.80
C VAL A 22 -6.64 5.56 -45.61
N LEU A 23 -7.75 6.28 -45.75
CA LEU A 23 -8.33 7.09 -44.68
C LEU A 23 -8.76 6.23 -43.49
N GLU A 24 -9.53 5.16 -43.72
CA GLU A 24 -9.96 4.22 -42.68
C GLU A 24 -8.75 3.60 -41.97
N THR A 25 -7.74 3.18 -42.73
CA THR A 25 -6.51 2.62 -42.16
C THR A 25 -5.76 3.63 -41.30
N LYS A 26 -5.73 4.91 -41.69
CA LYS A 26 -5.12 5.99 -40.89
C LYS A 26 -5.91 6.32 -39.62
N LEU A 27 -7.24 6.29 -39.69
CA LEU A 27 -8.09 6.43 -38.51
C LEU A 27 -7.91 5.27 -37.54
N PHE A 28 -7.75 4.06 -38.05
CA PHE A 28 -7.45 2.86 -37.25
C PHE A 28 -6.07 2.93 -36.60
N GLU A 29 -5.02 3.34 -37.34
CA GLU A 29 -3.68 3.61 -36.80
C GLU A 29 -3.73 4.66 -35.67
N LEU A 30 -4.47 5.76 -35.85
CA LEU A 30 -4.66 6.78 -34.82
C LEU A 30 -5.36 6.23 -33.58
N ARG A 31 -6.40 5.39 -33.74
CA ARG A 31 -7.09 4.74 -32.63
C ARG A 31 -6.13 3.82 -31.85
N ILE A 32 -5.31 3.04 -32.56
CA ILE A 32 -4.24 2.23 -31.97
C ILE A 32 -3.25 3.09 -31.18
N ILE A 33 -2.76 4.19 -31.74
CA ILE A 33 -1.81 5.08 -31.08
C ILE A 33 -2.44 5.72 -29.82
N LEU A 34 -3.72 6.11 -29.90
CA LEU A 34 -4.45 6.68 -28.76
C LEU A 34 -4.63 5.64 -27.65
N GLU A 35 -5.02 4.41 -27.96
CA GLU A 35 -5.15 3.35 -26.96
C GLU A 35 -3.80 2.97 -26.35
N ARG A 36 -2.74 2.85 -27.15
CA ARG A 36 -1.37 2.66 -26.65
C ARG A 36 -0.96 3.77 -25.69
N ARG A 37 -1.25 5.04 -26.02
CA ARG A 37 -0.97 6.19 -25.14
C ARG A 37 -1.85 6.22 -23.89
N LYS A 38 -3.10 5.78 -23.96
CA LYS A 38 -3.98 5.68 -22.78
C LYS A 38 -3.49 4.60 -21.83
N ILE A 39 -3.24 3.40 -22.35
CA ILE A 39 -2.77 2.25 -21.58
C ILE A 39 -1.44 2.55 -20.91
N LEU A 40 -0.51 3.16 -21.66
CA LEU A 40 0.85 3.30 -21.19
C LEU A 40 1.16 4.65 -20.58
N ASN A 41 0.27 5.66 -20.70
CA ASN A 41 0.40 7.07 -20.30
C ASN A 41 1.76 7.39 -19.66
N PHE A 42 2.82 7.32 -20.49
CA PHE A 42 4.18 7.09 -20.00
C PHE A 42 4.64 8.23 -19.10
N SER A 43 4.22 9.44 -19.46
CA SER A 43 4.49 10.64 -18.69
C SER A 43 3.89 10.58 -17.30
N PHE A 44 2.63 10.17 -17.21
CA PHE A 44 1.94 10.10 -15.94
C PHE A 44 2.46 8.92 -15.09
N SER A 45 2.76 7.77 -15.71
CA SER A 45 3.37 6.63 -15.01
C SER A 45 4.73 7.02 -14.39
N SER A 46 5.54 7.77 -15.13
CA SER A 46 6.87 8.18 -14.68
C SER A 46 6.80 9.27 -13.58
N GLU A 47 5.85 10.21 -13.65
CA GLU A 47 5.59 11.16 -12.55
C GLU A 47 5.16 10.44 -11.26
N ILE A 48 4.30 9.43 -11.37
CA ILE A 48 3.90 8.62 -10.23
C ILE A 48 5.08 7.82 -9.68
N LEU A 49 5.89 7.21 -10.56
CA LEU A 49 7.08 6.46 -10.18
C LEU A 49 8.03 7.33 -9.36
N ARG A 50 8.28 8.55 -9.84
CA ARG A 50 9.05 9.56 -9.13
C ARG A 50 8.46 9.87 -7.76
N SER A 51 7.16 10.18 -7.69
CA SER A 51 6.47 10.48 -6.43
C SER A 51 6.54 9.31 -5.43
N LYS A 52 6.42 8.07 -5.93
CA LYS A 52 6.55 6.84 -5.14
C LYS A 52 7.98 6.71 -4.60
N PHE A 53 8.99 6.94 -5.42
CA PHE A 53 10.40 6.84 -5.01
C PHE A 53 10.81 7.95 -4.03
N GLU A 54 10.40 9.19 -4.28
CA GLU A 54 10.58 10.30 -3.34
C GLU A 54 9.87 10.04 -2.00
N GLY A 55 8.67 9.43 -2.04
CA GLY A 55 7.94 8.99 -0.86
C GLY A 55 8.69 7.93 -0.05
N ILE A 56 9.27 6.93 -0.73
CA ILE A 56 10.11 5.87 -0.13
C ILE A 56 11.31 6.49 0.57
N ILE A 57 12.09 7.33 -0.12
CA ILE A 57 13.33 7.91 0.41
C ILE A 57 13.08 8.90 1.54
N SER A 58 11.99 9.68 1.45
CA SER A 58 11.66 10.66 2.49
C SER A 58 11.07 10.04 3.76
N ASN A 59 10.81 8.73 3.78
CA ASN A 59 10.19 7.98 4.87
C ASN A 59 9.00 8.72 5.51
N LYS A 60 8.13 9.31 4.68
CA LYS A 60 6.90 9.92 5.16
C LYS A 60 5.87 8.81 5.29
N GLU A 61 5.79 8.17 6.46
CA GLU A 61 4.70 7.25 6.82
C GLU A 61 3.35 7.99 6.83
N ASN A 62 2.83 8.28 5.63
CA ASN A 62 1.62 9.03 5.41
C ASN A 62 0.67 8.18 4.56
N ILE A 63 -0.12 7.37 5.26
CA ILE A 63 -1.13 6.50 4.66
C ILE A 63 -2.07 7.29 3.74
N LYS A 64 -2.40 8.55 4.07
CA LYS A 64 -3.27 9.39 3.22
C LYS A 64 -2.59 9.77 1.90
N ALA A 65 -1.30 10.10 1.93
CA ALA A 65 -0.54 10.37 0.71
C ALA A 65 -0.41 9.09 -0.14
N GLU A 66 -0.15 7.95 0.49
CA GLU A 66 -0.06 6.65 -0.17
C GLU A 66 -1.41 6.24 -0.80
N MET A 67 -2.53 6.43 -0.10
CA MET A 67 -3.87 6.22 -0.66
C MET A 67 -4.12 7.12 -1.87
N LYS A 68 -3.78 8.42 -1.81
CA LYS A 68 -3.92 9.34 -2.94
C LYS A 68 -3.10 8.90 -4.14
N LEU A 69 -1.86 8.46 -3.92
CA LEU A 69 -0.99 7.95 -4.98
C LEU A 69 -1.58 6.69 -5.63
N ASN A 70 -2.08 5.75 -4.84
CA ASN A 70 -2.76 4.56 -5.34
C ASN A 70 -4.04 4.90 -6.13
N HIS A 71 -4.79 5.93 -5.72
CA HIS A 71 -5.93 6.45 -6.48
C HIS A 71 -5.54 6.95 -7.86
N LEU A 72 -4.47 7.75 -7.92
CA LEU A 72 -3.94 8.26 -9.18
C LEU A 72 -3.49 7.09 -10.08
N GLN A 73 -2.79 6.09 -9.53
CA GLN A 73 -2.40 4.88 -10.26
C GLN A 73 -3.57 4.07 -10.80
N SER A 74 -4.65 3.90 -10.02
CA SER A 74 -5.81 3.12 -10.46
C SER A 74 -6.55 3.80 -11.60
N SER A 75 -6.63 5.13 -11.59
CA SER A 75 -7.28 5.91 -12.66
C SER A 75 -6.60 5.74 -14.03
N MET A 76 -5.32 5.34 -14.08
CA MET A 76 -4.65 5.01 -15.34
C MET A 76 -5.23 3.74 -15.97
N ILE A 77 -5.38 2.68 -15.17
CA ILE A 77 -5.69 1.33 -15.65
C ILE A 77 -7.19 1.16 -15.95
N ASP A 78 -8.09 1.79 -15.19
CA ASP A 78 -9.53 1.65 -15.45
C ASP A 78 -9.97 2.27 -16.78
N SER A 79 -9.18 3.20 -17.33
CA SER A 79 -9.47 3.84 -18.62
C SER A 79 -9.26 2.93 -19.85
N SER A 80 -8.61 1.76 -19.68
CA SER A 80 -8.33 0.81 -20.76
C SER A 80 -9.36 -0.33 -20.88
N ARG A 81 -10.38 -0.37 -20.01
CA ARG A 81 -11.35 -1.49 -19.92
C ARG A 81 -12.49 -1.44 -20.93
N ASP A 82 -12.72 -0.32 -21.61
CA ASP A 82 -13.61 -0.24 -22.78
C ASP A 82 -12.90 -0.82 -24.01
N SER A 83 -12.71 -2.14 -24.03
CA SER A 83 -12.03 -2.82 -25.12
C SER A 83 -12.86 -2.76 -26.40
N LEU A 84 -12.67 -1.71 -27.20
CA LEU A 84 -12.94 -1.79 -28.64
C LEU A 84 -12.10 -2.93 -29.20
N SER A 85 -12.69 -3.79 -30.04
CA SER A 85 -11.92 -4.77 -30.80
C SER A 85 -10.92 -4.04 -31.69
N LEU A 86 -9.63 -4.15 -31.35
CA LEU A 86 -8.50 -3.56 -32.07
C LEU A 86 -7.92 -4.54 -33.11
N GLU A 87 -8.71 -5.51 -33.56
CA GLU A 87 -8.28 -6.41 -34.63
C GLU A 87 -8.40 -5.72 -35.99
N PRO A 88 -7.33 -5.73 -36.82
CA PRO A 88 -7.39 -5.14 -38.14
C PRO A 88 -8.39 -5.90 -39.01
N SER A 89 -9.23 -5.15 -39.72
CA SER A 89 -10.08 -5.72 -40.77
C SER A 89 -9.26 -5.90 -42.05
N PHE A 90 -9.79 -6.66 -43.01
CA PHE A 90 -9.19 -6.81 -44.34
C PHE A 90 -8.93 -5.46 -45.05
N ILE A 91 -9.79 -4.45 -44.79
CA ILE A 91 -9.61 -3.08 -45.30
C ILE A 91 -8.35 -2.45 -44.72
N HIS A 92 -8.12 -2.63 -43.42
CA HIS A 92 -6.96 -2.10 -42.72
C HIS A 92 -5.67 -2.76 -43.22
N GLU A 93 -5.66 -4.09 -43.38
CA GLU A 93 -4.50 -4.81 -43.92
C GLU A 93 -4.14 -4.36 -45.33
N THR A 94 -5.15 -4.25 -46.21
CA THR A 94 -4.95 -3.78 -47.59
C THR A 94 -4.42 -2.34 -47.61
N GLY A 95 -4.96 -1.46 -46.76
CA GLY A 95 -4.48 -0.10 -46.62
C GLY A 95 -3.06 -0.02 -46.05
N ALA A 96 -2.68 -0.89 -45.11
CA ALA A 96 -1.31 -0.96 -44.60
C ALA A 96 -0.32 -1.28 -45.71
N VAL A 97 -0.63 -2.25 -46.58
CA VAL A 97 0.23 -2.61 -47.72
C VAL A 97 0.40 -1.41 -48.65
N LEU A 98 -0.68 -0.72 -48.99
CA LEU A 98 -0.65 0.48 -49.84
C LEU A 98 0.19 1.60 -49.22
N ILE A 99 -0.05 1.91 -47.94
CA ILE A 99 0.67 2.98 -47.24
C ILE A 99 2.15 2.61 -47.07
N ASN A 100 2.48 1.37 -46.74
CA ASN A 100 3.85 0.90 -46.55
C ASN A 100 4.63 0.89 -47.86
N SER A 101 3.97 0.59 -48.98
CA SER A 101 4.59 0.70 -50.31
C SER A 101 5.03 2.14 -50.60
N VAL A 102 4.15 3.12 -50.35
CA VAL A 102 4.48 4.54 -50.52
C VAL A 102 5.55 5.02 -49.52
N ARG A 103 5.48 4.57 -48.27
CA ARG A 103 6.46 4.92 -47.23
C ARG A 103 7.83 4.34 -47.53
N SER A 104 7.91 3.10 -48.03
CA SER A 104 9.16 2.48 -48.47
C SER A 104 9.81 3.27 -49.61
N LEU A 105 9.01 3.72 -50.60
CA LEU A 105 9.50 4.60 -51.68
C LEU A 105 9.99 5.95 -51.15
N SER A 106 9.45 6.41 -50.02
CA SER A 106 9.83 7.64 -49.34
C SER A 106 10.91 7.45 -48.25
N LEU A 107 11.51 6.25 -48.14
CA LEU A 107 12.48 5.89 -47.09
C LEU A 107 11.95 6.13 -45.66
N LYS A 108 10.63 6.04 -45.47
CA LYS A 108 9.98 6.14 -44.15
C LYS A 108 9.74 4.74 -43.60
N ALA A 109 9.87 4.60 -42.27
CA ALA A 109 9.50 3.37 -41.56
C ALA A 109 8.05 2.97 -41.84
N GLY A 110 7.81 1.66 -42.00
CA GLY A 110 6.48 1.08 -42.22
C GLY A 110 5.58 1.18 -40.99
N ILE A 111 4.27 1.11 -41.23
CA ILE A 111 3.21 1.06 -40.22
C ILE A 111 2.88 -0.40 -39.95
N ASN A 112 2.84 -0.76 -38.67
CA ASN A 112 2.33 -2.04 -38.21
C ASN A 112 0.96 -1.83 -37.55
N LEU A 113 -0.08 -2.41 -38.12
CA LEU A 113 -1.46 -2.27 -37.65
C LEU A 113 -1.88 -3.36 -36.66
N HIS A 114 -1.05 -4.39 -36.48
CA HIS A 114 -1.26 -5.31 -35.39
C HIS A 114 -0.76 -4.61 -34.13
N LEU A 115 -1.71 -4.11 -33.33
CA LEU A 115 -1.43 -3.93 -31.91
C LEU A 115 -0.99 -5.31 -31.42
N ASN A 116 0.25 -5.44 -30.98
CA ASN A 116 0.68 -6.69 -30.37
C ASN A 116 0.08 -6.71 -28.96
N SER A 117 -1.23 -6.95 -28.90
CA SER A 117 -2.07 -6.84 -27.72
C SER A 117 -1.52 -7.71 -26.60
N SER A 118 -0.91 -8.85 -26.93
CA SER A 118 -0.18 -9.70 -25.99
C SER A 118 1.04 -9.00 -25.39
N LYS A 119 1.83 -8.26 -26.18
CA LYS A 119 2.99 -7.50 -25.67
C LYS A 119 2.58 -6.35 -24.75
N ILE A 120 1.55 -5.60 -25.12
CA ILE A 120 1.04 -4.51 -24.28
C ILE A 120 0.44 -5.07 -22.98
N ARG A 121 -0.29 -6.19 -23.06
CA ARG A 121 -0.79 -6.91 -21.87
C ARG A 121 0.32 -7.41 -20.95
N LEU A 122 1.44 -7.85 -21.51
CA LEU A 122 2.61 -8.25 -20.72
C LEU A 122 3.19 -7.07 -19.94
N LEU A 123 3.24 -5.89 -20.56
CA LEU A 123 3.70 -4.66 -19.91
C LEU A 123 2.71 -4.16 -18.85
N GLU A 124 1.40 -4.23 -19.13
CA GLU A 124 0.34 -3.97 -18.14
C GLU A 124 0.46 -4.92 -16.94
N HIS A 125 0.76 -6.19 -17.18
CA HIS A 125 0.96 -7.18 -16.13
C HIS A 125 2.19 -6.86 -15.27
N ALA A 126 3.34 -6.55 -15.88
CA ALA A 126 4.55 -6.14 -15.16
C ALA A 126 4.28 -4.90 -14.29
N PHE A 127 3.60 -3.90 -14.83
CA PHE A 127 3.23 -2.69 -14.10
C PHE A 127 2.25 -2.98 -12.95
N ALA A 128 1.30 -3.90 -13.15
CA ALA A 128 0.40 -4.34 -12.08
C ALA A 128 1.15 -5.04 -10.94
N LEU A 129 2.16 -5.86 -11.24
CA LEU A 129 3.04 -6.49 -10.25
C LEU A 129 3.82 -5.44 -9.45
N GLU A 130 4.45 -4.48 -10.12
CA GLU A 130 5.19 -3.38 -9.47
C GLU A 130 4.29 -2.52 -8.56
N ARG A 131 3.07 -2.23 -9.02
CA ARG A 131 2.08 -1.49 -8.23
C ARG A 131 1.73 -2.22 -6.94
N ASN A 132 1.58 -3.54 -7.03
CA ASN A 132 1.31 -4.43 -5.90
C ASN A 132 2.57 -4.76 -5.07
N GLN A 133 3.71 -4.13 -5.38
CA GLN A 133 5.00 -4.28 -4.69
C GLN A 133 5.68 -5.64 -4.89
N PHE A 134 5.26 -6.44 -5.88
CA PHE A 134 5.95 -7.65 -6.31
C PHE A 134 7.13 -7.28 -7.23
N TYR A 135 8.11 -6.56 -6.68
CA TYR A 135 9.18 -5.93 -7.47
C TYR A 135 10.09 -6.92 -8.18
N LYS A 136 10.34 -8.08 -7.57
CA LYS A 136 11.18 -9.13 -8.16
C LYS A 136 10.50 -9.77 -9.37
N GLU A 137 9.22 -10.09 -9.24
CA GLU A 137 8.39 -10.63 -10.30
C GLU A 137 8.20 -9.59 -11.41
N ALA A 138 7.92 -8.34 -11.05
CA ALA A 138 7.80 -7.23 -12.00
C ALA A 138 9.09 -7.05 -12.82
N TYR A 139 10.25 -7.01 -12.16
CA TYR A 139 11.55 -6.94 -12.83
C TYR A 139 11.74 -8.07 -13.84
N ARG A 140 11.42 -9.31 -13.45
CA ARG A 140 11.53 -10.49 -14.33
C ARG A 140 10.60 -10.38 -15.55
N THR A 141 9.35 -10.00 -15.33
CA THR A 141 8.39 -9.79 -16.44
C THR A 141 8.84 -8.67 -17.38
N TYR A 142 9.37 -7.57 -16.83
CA TYR A 142 9.98 -6.50 -17.62
C TYR A 142 11.17 -7.01 -18.46
N GLU A 143 12.07 -7.80 -17.86
CA GLU A 143 13.24 -8.38 -18.53
C GLU A 143 12.84 -9.32 -19.68
N GLU A 144 11.89 -10.24 -19.45
CA GLU A 144 11.33 -11.14 -20.46
C GLU A 144 10.64 -10.39 -21.63
N SER A 145 10.12 -9.19 -21.35
CA SER A 145 9.44 -8.35 -22.34
C SER A 145 10.40 -7.46 -23.14
N PHE A 146 11.60 -7.17 -22.62
CA PHE A 146 12.47 -6.11 -23.13
C PHE A 146 12.90 -6.33 -24.59
N ASP A 147 13.35 -7.55 -24.92
CA ASP A 147 13.80 -7.93 -26.26
C ASP A 147 12.69 -7.81 -27.31
N GLN A 148 11.43 -7.81 -26.88
CA GLN A 148 10.27 -7.75 -27.76
C GLN A 148 9.94 -6.33 -28.24
N PHE A 149 10.43 -5.30 -27.55
CA PHE A 149 10.21 -3.88 -27.85
C PHE A 149 11.48 -3.21 -28.40
N GLY A 150 12.65 -3.60 -27.91
CA GLY A 150 13.94 -3.08 -28.33
C GLY A 150 14.33 -1.77 -27.62
N LYS A 151 15.64 -1.62 -27.38
CA LYS A 151 16.23 -0.58 -26.51
C LYS A 151 15.99 0.88 -26.92
N GLU A 152 15.69 1.17 -28.19
CA GLU A 152 15.49 2.54 -28.69
C GLU A 152 14.02 2.94 -28.75
N SER A 153 13.11 1.99 -28.47
CA SER A 153 11.67 2.24 -28.41
C SER A 153 11.27 2.94 -27.10
N GLU A 154 10.19 3.70 -27.12
CA GLU A 154 9.62 4.33 -25.91
C GLU A 154 9.28 3.29 -24.85
N GLU A 155 8.76 2.12 -25.24
CA GLU A 155 8.51 0.99 -24.34
C GLU A 155 9.80 0.41 -23.77
N GLY A 156 10.85 0.28 -24.58
CA GLY A 156 12.16 -0.15 -24.11
C GLY A 156 12.70 0.77 -23.01
N GLY A 157 12.60 2.09 -23.24
CA GLY A 157 12.97 3.09 -22.24
C GLY A 157 12.11 3.02 -20.98
N PHE A 158 10.80 2.82 -21.12
CA PHE A 158 9.88 2.61 -20.00
C PHE A 158 10.26 1.36 -19.19
N ILE A 159 10.47 0.23 -19.86
CA ILE A 159 10.87 -1.04 -19.23
C ILE A 159 12.15 -0.84 -18.42
N GLN A 160 13.17 -0.23 -19.01
CA GLN A 160 14.45 0.01 -18.31
C GLN A 160 14.31 0.98 -17.13
N LEU A 161 13.48 2.02 -17.26
CA LEU A 161 13.19 2.95 -16.18
C LEU A 161 12.58 2.21 -14.97
N HIS A 162 11.57 1.39 -15.22
CA HIS A 162 10.87 0.61 -14.20
C HIS A 162 11.72 -0.54 -13.64
N GLN A 163 12.59 -1.17 -14.44
CA GLN A 163 13.61 -2.11 -13.96
C GLN A 163 14.57 -1.44 -12.97
N GLY A 164 15.09 -0.26 -13.32
CA GLY A 164 15.95 0.52 -12.45
C GLY A 164 15.26 0.88 -11.13
N PHE A 165 13.99 1.29 -11.18
CA PHE A 165 13.20 1.51 -9.97
C PHE A 165 13.02 0.24 -9.13
N CYS A 166 12.63 -0.88 -9.73
CA CYS A 166 12.42 -2.15 -9.02
C CYS A 166 13.70 -2.62 -8.30
N LEU A 167 14.86 -2.48 -8.94
CA LEU A 167 16.15 -2.77 -8.31
C LEU A 167 16.46 -1.79 -7.17
N ALA A 168 16.22 -0.50 -7.38
CA ALA A 168 16.53 0.52 -6.39
C ALA A 168 15.70 0.35 -5.11
N VAL A 169 14.41 0.04 -5.20
CA VAL A 169 13.56 -0.18 -4.01
C VAL A 169 13.92 -1.45 -3.24
N GLN A 170 14.56 -2.42 -3.91
CA GLN A 170 15.11 -3.63 -3.28
C GLN A 170 16.48 -3.38 -2.62
N GLY A 171 17.07 -2.19 -2.78
CA GLY A 171 18.39 -1.83 -2.24
C GLY A 171 19.56 -2.15 -3.18
N GLU A 172 19.29 -2.66 -4.39
CA GLU A 172 20.29 -3.02 -5.40
C GLU A 172 20.77 -1.79 -6.19
N PHE A 173 21.29 -0.78 -5.47
CA PHE A 173 21.57 0.54 -6.03
C PHE A 173 22.58 0.53 -7.18
N ASP A 174 23.64 -0.27 -7.09
CA ASP A 174 24.64 -0.35 -8.16
C ASP A 174 24.07 -0.95 -9.44
N THR A 175 23.29 -2.02 -9.29
CA THR A 175 22.63 -2.70 -10.41
C THR A 175 21.55 -1.82 -11.02
N ALA A 176 20.83 -1.05 -10.19
CA ALA A 176 19.76 -0.13 -10.62
C ALA A 176 20.26 1.02 -11.51
N LEU A 177 21.49 1.50 -11.31
CA LEU A 177 22.03 2.64 -12.06
C LEU A 177 22.24 2.31 -13.54
N LYS A 178 22.61 1.07 -13.87
CA LYS A 178 22.90 0.66 -15.26
C LYS A 178 21.72 0.91 -16.21
N PRO A 179 20.51 0.34 -16.00
CA PRO A 179 19.39 0.57 -16.91
C PRO A 179 18.96 2.05 -16.94
N LEU A 180 19.07 2.78 -15.82
CA LEU A 180 18.73 4.22 -15.80
C LEU A 180 19.69 5.06 -16.66
N TYR A 181 20.98 4.75 -16.65
CA TYR A 181 21.94 5.40 -17.55
C TYR A 181 21.68 5.04 -19.02
N GLU A 182 21.27 3.80 -19.31
CA GLU A 182 20.86 3.38 -20.66
C GLU A 182 19.63 4.16 -21.14
N VAL A 183 18.63 4.39 -20.29
CA VAL A 183 17.47 5.25 -20.62
C VAL A 183 17.93 6.66 -20.99
N LYS A 184 18.83 7.24 -20.19
CA LYS A 184 19.35 8.60 -20.44
C LYS A 184 20.12 8.68 -21.77
N ALA A 185 20.87 7.64 -22.11
CA ALA A 185 21.67 7.59 -23.34
C ALA A 185 20.81 7.36 -24.59
N ASN A 186 19.81 6.48 -24.51
CA ASN A 186 19.02 6.05 -25.66
C ASN A 186 17.79 6.93 -25.92
N HIS A 187 17.31 7.69 -24.94
CA HIS A 187 16.12 8.54 -25.07
C HIS A 187 16.38 10.02 -24.70
N PRO A 188 17.42 10.68 -25.26
CA PRO A 188 17.76 12.05 -24.88
C PRO A 188 16.64 13.04 -25.18
N GLY A 189 16.41 13.98 -24.27
CA GLY A 189 15.40 15.05 -24.45
C GLY A 189 13.94 14.60 -24.26
N THR A 190 13.72 13.36 -23.81
CA THR A 190 12.39 12.83 -23.46
C THR A 190 12.13 12.94 -21.96
N LEU A 191 10.86 12.79 -21.54
CA LEU A 191 10.52 12.74 -20.12
C LEU A 191 11.15 11.53 -19.42
N LEU A 192 11.22 10.37 -20.09
CA LEU A 192 11.89 9.16 -19.57
C LEU A 192 13.34 9.44 -19.16
N SER A 193 14.07 10.23 -19.96
CA SER A 193 15.43 10.65 -19.60
C SER A 193 15.48 11.58 -18.40
N SER A 194 14.49 12.48 -18.26
CA SER A 194 14.37 13.37 -17.09
C SER A 194 14.07 12.58 -15.82
N ASP A 195 13.17 11.61 -15.88
CA ASP A 195 12.81 10.78 -14.74
C ASP A 195 13.95 9.82 -14.35
N ALA A 196 14.66 9.26 -15.33
CA ALA A 196 15.87 8.48 -15.07
C ALA A 196 16.94 9.32 -14.36
N GLU A 197 17.15 10.58 -14.78
CA GLU A 197 18.09 11.50 -14.14
C GLU A 197 17.72 11.79 -12.68
N ILE A 198 16.44 11.97 -12.39
CA ILE A 198 15.93 12.16 -11.03
C ILE A 198 16.17 10.91 -10.18
N LEU A 199 15.82 9.72 -10.70
CA LEU A 199 16.04 8.45 -9.99
C LEU A 199 17.54 8.20 -9.72
N ILE A 200 18.41 8.46 -10.70
CA ILE A 200 19.87 8.38 -10.53
C ILE A 200 20.33 9.31 -9.40
N SER A 201 19.89 10.58 -9.41
CA SER A 201 20.25 11.56 -8.38
C SER A 201 19.82 11.09 -6.98
N LEU A 202 18.62 10.53 -6.88
CA LEU A 202 18.08 10.00 -5.63
C LEU A 202 18.85 8.77 -5.14
N ILE A 203 19.19 7.82 -6.02
CA ILE A 203 20.03 6.65 -5.70
C ILE A 203 21.41 7.09 -5.21
N LEU A 204 22.06 8.03 -5.90
CA LEU A 204 23.37 8.53 -5.50
C LEU A 204 23.33 9.21 -4.12
N LYS A 205 22.27 9.96 -3.81
CA LYS A 205 22.06 10.54 -2.47
C LYS A 205 21.83 9.46 -1.40
N ALA A 206 21.09 8.40 -1.71
CA ALA A 206 20.89 7.29 -0.80
C ALA A 206 22.22 6.57 -0.49
N LYS A 207 23.04 6.30 -1.53
CA LYS A 207 24.39 5.74 -1.37
C LYS A 207 25.32 6.63 -0.55
N GLN A 208 25.23 7.94 -0.70
CA GLN A 208 26.00 8.88 0.10
C GLN A 208 25.55 8.85 1.58
N SER A 209 24.24 8.84 1.80
CA SER A 209 23.67 8.73 3.16
C SER A 209 24.08 7.43 3.85
N GLU A 210 24.20 6.34 3.09
CA GLU A 210 24.68 5.06 3.62
C GLU A 210 26.09 5.18 4.20
N LYS A 211 27.03 5.73 3.44
CA LYS A 211 28.40 5.96 3.91
C LYS A 211 28.46 6.85 5.15
N GLU A 212 27.63 7.88 5.20
CA GLU A 212 27.55 8.78 6.36
C GLU A 212 27.08 8.03 7.61
N ILE A 213 26.03 7.23 7.49
CA ILE A 213 25.49 6.41 8.59
C ILE A 213 26.51 5.37 9.06
N GLU A 214 27.18 4.68 8.14
CA GLU A 214 28.23 3.70 8.47
C GLU A 214 29.40 4.32 9.25
N SER A 215 29.69 5.59 8.98
CA SER A 215 30.78 6.32 9.64
C SER A 215 30.42 6.98 10.97
N SER A 216 29.12 7.17 11.25
CA SER A 216 28.65 7.98 12.39
C SER A 216 27.92 7.19 13.48
N GLU A 217 27.33 6.04 13.16
CA GLU A 217 26.52 5.26 14.09
C GLU A 217 27.10 3.87 14.32
N ASP A 218 27.75 3.67 15.47
CA ASP A 218 28.32 2.37 15.85
C ASP A 218 27.28 1.38 16.40
N ASP A 219 26.17 1.89 16.94
CA ASP A 219 25.10 1.06 17.53
C ASP A 219 24.17 0.50 16.44
N PRO A 220 23.98 -0.83 16.34
CA PRO A 220 23.15 -1.44 15.29
C PRO A 220 21.69 -0.98 15.29
N GLU A 221 21.11 -0.71 16.47
CA GLU A 221 19.71 -0.25 16.55
C GLU A 221 19.58 1.18 16.04
N LYS A 222 20.47 2.08 16.44
CA LYS A 222 20.51 3.45 15.91
C LYS A 222 20.78 3.46 14.42
N ARG A 223 21.69 2.62 13.94
CA ARG A 223 22.01 2.48 12.52
C ARG A 223 20.81 2.03 11.69
N ALA A 224 20.10 0.99 12.15
CA ALA A 224 18.87 0.54 11.51
C ALA A 224 17.79 1.64 11.46
N ARG A 225 17.60 2.38 12.57
CA ARG A 225 16.69 3.54 12.62
C ARG A 225 17.11 4.64 11.64
N ALA A 226 18.40 4.91 11.53
CA ALA A 226 18.93 5.90 10.60
C ALA A 226 18.70 5.50 9.14
N TYR A 227 18.96 4.24 8.77
CA TYR A 227 18.66 3.72 7.44
C TYR A 227 17.17 3.79 7.12
N PHE A 228 16.33 3.38 8.06
CA PHE A 228 14.89 3.49 7.94
C PHE A 228 14.44 4.94 7.71
N ALA A 229 14.96 5.89 8.50
CA ALA A 229 14.67 7.33 8.35
C ALA A 229 15.10 7.91 7.00
N LYS A 230 16.10 7.31 6.33
CA LYS A 230 16.55 7.69 4.98
C LYS A 230 15.89 6.88 3.86
N GLY A 231 14.92 6.02 4.19
CA GLY A 231 14.22 5.17 3.23
C GLY A 231 15.06 4.03 2.65
N ASN A 232 16.24 3.73 3.22
CA ASN A 232 17.05 2.58 2.84
C ASN A 232 16.58 1.34 3.63
N TYR A 233 15.41 0.84 3.24
CA TYR A 233 14.73 -0.26 3.92
C TYR A 233 15.51 -1.58 3.88
N ALA A 234 16.22 -1.86 2.79
CA ALA A 234 17.04 -3.06 2.66
C ALA A 234 18.17 -3.10 3.71
N LYS A 235 18.89 -1.98 3.88
CA LYS A 235 19.93 -1.86 4.91
C LYS A 235 19.38 -1.84 6.33
N ALA A 236 18.23 -1.21 6.55
CA ALA A 236 17.55 -1.26 7.84
C ALA A 236 17.21 -2.71 8.22
N LEU A 237 16.69 -3.50 7.28
CA LEU A 237 16.39 -4.92 7.48
C LEU A 237 17.67 -5.73 7.77
N GLU A 238 18.73 -5.53 6.97
CA GLU A 238 20.03 -6.19 7.16
C GLU A 238 20.57 -5.98 8.58
N GLU A 239 20.55 -4.74 9.07
CA GLU A 239 21.03 -4.40 10.41
C GLU A 239 20.19 -5.04 11.52
N ILE A 240 18.84 -5.01 11.38
CA ILE A 240 17.92 -5.61 12.35
C ILE A 240 18.15 -7.11 12.47
N GLU A 241 18.28 -7.80 11.33
CA GLU A 241 18.47 -9.26 11.28
C GLU A 241 19.85 -9.65 11.78
N ARG A 242 20.89 -8.94 11.35
CA ARG A 242 22.27 -9.20 11.78
C ARG A 242 22.45 -9.06 13.29
N ALA A 243 21.87 -8.02 13.88
CA ALA A 243 21.99 -7.76 15.31
C ALA A 243 20.91 -8.46 16.16
N ASN A 244 19.98 -9.21 15.54
CA ASN A 244 18.86 -9.89 16.21
C ASN A 244 18.06 -8.97 17.15
N ILE A 245 17.79 -7.74 16.71
CA ILE A 245 17.14 -6.72 17.53
C ILE A 245 15.65 -7.06 17.66
N ASN A 246 15.17 -7.18 18.90
CA ASN A 246 13.79 -7.56 19.17
C ASN A 246 13.13 -6.58 20.13
N SER A 247 12.66 -5.46 19.58
CA SER A 247 11.79 -4.51 20.27
C SER A 247 10.52 -4.31 19.44
N PRO A 248 9.37 -3.94 20.06
CA PRO A 248 8.14 -3.72 19.31
C PRO A 248 8.29 -2.70 18.16
N GLU A 249 9.08 -1.66 18.37
CA GLU A 249 9.34 -0.62 17.36
C GLU A 249 10.22 -1.15 16.23
N MET A 250 11.29 -1.89 16.56
CA MET A 250 12.19 -2.46 15.56
C MET A 250 11.50 -3.57 14.74
N ASN A 251 10.59 -4.33 15.35
CA ASN A 251 9.77 -5.30 14.64
C ASN A 251 8.77 -4.61 13.69
N TYR A 252 8.26 -3.43 14.05
CA TYR A 252 7.44 -2.62 13.14
C TYR A 252 8.28 -2.11 11.96
N ILE A 253 9.47 -1.56 12.23
CA ILE A 253 10.42 -1.13 11.19
C ILE A 253 10.79 -2.29 10.26
N LYS A 254 11.00 -3.48 10.83
CA LYS A 254 11.25 -4.71 10.08
C LYS A 254 10.09 -5.04 9.15
N GLY A 255 8.86 -5.09 9.66
CA GLY A 255 7.66 -5.33 8.86
C GLY A 255 7.48 -4.31 7.74
N TYR A 256 7.73 -3.03 8.02
CA TYR A 256 7.68 -1.97 7.01
C TYR A 256 8.77 -2.09 5.96
N SER A 257 9.98 -2.44 6.37
CA SER A 257 11.09 -2.63 5.45
C SER A 257 10.87 -3.83 4.54
N LEU A 258 10.35 -4.94 5.08
CA LEU A 258 9.93 -6.11 4.31
C LEU A 258 8.84 -5.74 3.29
N GLU A 259 7.84 -4.98 3.71
CA GLU A 259 6.78 -4.50 2.80
C GLU A 259 7.39 -3.69 1.65
N LYS A 260 8.14 -2.63 1.95
CA LYS A 260 8.63 -1.69 0.93
C LYS A 260 9.68 -2.28 0.00
N THR A 261 10.31 -3.38 0.38
CA THR A 261 11.26 -4.14 -0.46
C THR A 261 10.60 -5.28 -1.24
N GLY A 262 9.30 -5.52 -1.07
CA GLY A 262 8.52 -6.52 -1.82
C GLY A 262 8.42 -7.90 -1.17
N HIS A 263 8.87 -8.06 0.08
CA HIS A 263 8.73 -9.28 0.88
C HIS A 263 7.38 -9.29 1.62
N GLN A 264 6.30 -9.22 0.83
CA GLN A 264 4.94 -8.99 1.34
C GLN A 264 4.44 -10.06 2.34
N PRO A 265 4.61 -11.38 2.09
CA PRO A 265 4.16 -12.42 3.03
C PRO A 265 4.84 -12.32 4.40
N GLU A 266 6.15 -12.08 4.42
CA GLU A 266 6.94 -11.87 5.62
C GLU A 266 6.50 -10.59 6.35
N ALA A 267 6.23 -9.51 5.62
CA ALA A 267 5.69 -8.27 6.18
C ALA A 267 4.33 -8.49 6.85
N ILE A 268 3.40 -9.22 6.21
CA ILE A 268 2.09 -9.56 6.77
C ILE A 268 2.26 -10.34 8.07
N LYS A 269 3.19 -11.31 8.11
CA LYS A 269 3.50 -12.09 9.31
C LYS A 269 3.99 -11.21 10.45
N GLU A 270 4.95 -10.32 10.19
CA GLU A 270 5.48 -9.40 11.21
C GLU A 270 4.38 -8.45 11.72
N TYR A 271 3.64 -7.80 10.81
CA TYR A 271 2.56 -6.90 11.17
C TYR A 271 1.44 -7.61 11.94
N ALA A 272 1.04 -8.82 11.54
CA ALA A 272 0.03 -9.58 12.27
C ALA A 272 0.49 -9.90 13.69
N SER A 273 1.76 -10.26 13.89
CA SER A 273 2.31 -10.50 15.24
C SER A 273 2.20 -9.28 16.16
N LEU A 274 2.29 -8.08 15.58
CA LEU A 274 2.19 -6.80 16.30
C LEU A 274 0.73 -6.34 16.47
N ALA A 275 -0.08 -6.44 15.42
CA ALA A 275 -1.47 -6.01 15.39
C ALA A 275 -2.38 -6.86 16.29
N PHE A 276 -2.11 -8.17 16.37
CA PHE A 276 -2.84 -9.13 17.20
C PHE A 276 -2.09 -9.40 18.52
N SER A 277 -1.62 -8.33 19.15
CA SER A 277 -0.94 -8.32 20.44
C SER A 277 -1.61 -7.35 21.41
N ASN A 278 -1.47 -7.63 22.71
CA ASN A 278 -1.92 -6.74 23.80
C ASN A 278 -0.74 -5.98 24.45
N LYS A 279 0.46 -6.05 23.86
CA LYS A 279 1.69 -5.48 24.47
C LYS A 279 1.84 -3.97 24.27
N ASN A 280 1.57 -3.47 23.05
CA ASN A 280 1.73 -2.05 22.71
C ASN A 280 0.61 -1.64 21.76
N LYS A 281 -0.32 -0.80 22.25
CA LYS A 281 -1.52 -0.38 21.49
C LYS A 281 -1.15 0.46 20.27
N GLU A 282 -0.22 1.39 20.41
CA GLU A 282 0.15 2.31 19.33
C GLU A 282 0.78 1.55 18.16
N ILE A 283 1.69 0.63 18.45
CA ILE A 283 2.33 -0.20 17.42
C ILE A 283 1.33 -1.19 16.83
N ALA A 284 0.42 -1.75 17.64
CA ALA A 284 -0.64 -2.61 17.13
C ALA A 284 -1.56 -1.85 16.15
N ILE A 285 -1.90 -0.59 16.44
CA ILE A 285 -2.65 0.29 15.53
C ILE A 285 -1.88 0.52 14.22
N LYS A 286 -0.61 0.93 14.30
CA LYS A 286 0.21 1.17 13.10
C LYS A 286 0.29 -0.08 12.23
N ALA A 287 0.61 -1.23 12.83
CA ALA A 287 0.67 -2.51 12.13
C ALA A 287 -0.68 -2.93 11.52
N ASN A 288 -1.78 -2.74 12.25
CA ASN A 288 -3.13 -3.05 11.75
C ASN A 288 -3.51 -2.18 10.54
N ARG A 289 -3.16 -0.89 10.56
CA ARG A 289 -3.36 0.01 9.41
C ARG A 289 -2.54 -0.42 8.19
N ARG A 290 -1.31 -0.93 8.37
CA ARG A 290 -0.52 -1.51 7.25
C ARG A 290 -1.16 -2.78 6.70
N LEU A 291 -1.68 -3.67 7.54
CA LEU A 291 -2.44 -4.86 7.08
C LEU A 291 -3.68 -4.47 6.27
N LEU A 292 -4.40 -3.41 6.68
CA LEU A 292 -5.52 -2.86 5.90
C LEU A 292 -5.05 -2.35 4.54
N MET A 293 -3.96 -1.59 4.48
CA MET A 293 -3.39 -1.12 3.22
C MET A 293 -2.99 -2.29 2.31
N LEU A 294 -2.31 -3.29 2.85
CA LEU A 294 -1.90 -4.49 2.12
C LEU A 294 -3.09 -5.25 1.54
N GLY A 295 -4.15 -5.48 2.32
CA GLY A 295 -5.33 -6.21 1.87
C GLY A 295 -6.22 -5.41 0.91
N TYR A 296 -6.35 -4.09 1.09
CA TYR A 296 -7.23 -3.26 0.27
C TYR A 296 -6.59 -2.73 -1.02
N TYR A 297 -5.31 -2.37 -0.99
CA TYR A 297 -4.62 -1.69 -2.10
C TYR A 297 -3.60 -2.57 -2.82
N TYR A 298 -2.92 -3.48 -2.12
CA TYR A 298 -1.79 -4.25 -2.68
C TYR A 298 -2.09 -5.73 -2.91
N ASN A 299 -3.39 -6.08 -2.98
CA ASN A 299 -3.87 -7.42 -3.31
C ASN A 299 -3.31 -8.55 -2.43
N ALA A 300 -3.02 -8.28 -1.16
CA ALA A 300 -2.48 -9.26 -0.20
C ALA A 300 -3.48 -10.33 0.29
N GLY A 301 -4.73 -10.29 -0.20
CA GLY A 301 -5.84 -11.12 0.25
C GLY A 301 -6.92 -10.33 0.98
N SER A 302 -8.18 -10.60 0.65
CA SER A 302 -9.34 -9.89 1.20
C SER A 302 -9.64 -10.30 2.65
N GLU A 303 -9.19 -11.50 3.03
CA GLU A 303 -9.31 -12.10 4.35
C GLU A 303 -8.48 -11.33 5.37
N ILE A 304 -7.27 -10.89 5.01
CA ILE A 304 -6.42 -10.05 5.88
C ILE A 304 -7.07 -8.69 6.13
N ALA A 305 -7.67 -8.08 5.11
CA ALA A 305 -8.40 -6.83 5.27
C ALA A 305 -9.61 -7.02 6.21
N SER A 306 -10.40 -8.07 6.01
CA SER A 306 -11.56 -8.38 6.86
C SER A 306 -11.18 -8.62 8.32
N LEU A 307 -10.06 -9.30 8.56
CA LEU A 307 -9.57 -9.57 9.91
C LEU A 307 -9.04 -8.31 10.59
N SER A 308 -8.36 -7.46 9.82
CA SER A 308 -7.82 -6.19 10.30
C SER A 308 -8.92 -5.16 10.56
N ASP A 309 -10.02 -5.19 9.79
CA ASP A 309 -11.24 -4.40 10.07
C ASP A 309 -11.80 -4.74 11.46
N LYS A 310 -11.98 -6.04 11.75
CA LYS A 310 -12.45 -6.49 13.07
C LYS A 310 -11.49 -6.11 14.19
N ASN A 311 -10.18 -6.24 13.95
CA ASN A 311 -9.18 -5.86 14.92
C ASN A 311 -9.13 -4.34 15.15
N ALA A 312 -9.50 -3.52 14.17
CA ALA A 312 -9.60 -2.07 14.33
C ALA A 312 -10.67 -1.68 15.36
N GLU A 313 -11.78 -2.41 15.44
CA GLU A 313 -12.80 -2.22 16.49
C GLU A 313 -12.20 -2.45 17.88
N ARG A 314 -11.47 -3.55 18.05
CA ARG A 314 -10.76 -3.87 19.31
C ARG A 314 -9.72 -2.81 19.68
N LEU A 315 -9.02 -2.26 18.69
CA LEU A 315 -7.98 -1.25 18.87
C LEU A 315 -8.57 0.16 19.10
N GLY A 316 -9.85 0.37 18.80
CA GLY A 316 -10.49 1.70 18.80
C GLY A 316 -10.02 2.58 17.64
N ASP A 317 -9.67 1.97 16.50
CA ASP A 317 -9.13 2.61 15.29
C ASP A 317 -10.12 2.56 14.11
N THR A 318 -11.42 2.57 14.40
CA THR A 318 -12.47 2.31 13.43
C THR A 318 -12.65 3.43 12.40
N SER A 319 -12.39 4.69 12.79
CA SER A 319 -12.50 5.85 11.91
C SER A 319 -11.52 5.75 10.74
N GLU A 320 -10.24 5.57 11.05
CA GLU A 320 -9.17 5.43 10.05
C GLU A 320 -9.30 4.14 9.25
N ALA A 321 -9.67 3.03 9.89
CA ALA A 321 -9.94 1.78 9.16
C ALA A 321 -11.05 1.96 8.11
N LYS A 322 -12.13 2.67 8.48
CA LYS A 322 -13.22 3.00 7.55
C LYS A 322 -12.76 3.95 6.44
N GLU A 323 -11.92 4.94 6.75
CA GLU A 323 -11.33 5.83 5.73
C GLU A 323 -10.53 5.01 4.70
N ILE A 324 -9.66 4.10 5.14
CA ILE A 324 -8.87 3.22 4.26
C ILE A 324 -9.78 2.34 3.39
N LYS A 325 -10.77 1.69 4.01
CA LYS A 325 -11.73 0.82 3.32
C LYS A 325 -12.53 1.57 2.26
N THR A 326 -13.23 2.64 2.64
CA THR A 326 -14.07 3.42 1.73
C THR A 326 -13.24 4.06 0.63
N SER A 327 -12.01 4.49 0.94
CA SER A 327 -11.08 4.98 -0.07
C SER A 327 -10.75 3.87 -1.08
N SER A 328 -10.50 2.64 -0.65
CA SER A 328 -10.23 1.52 -1.58
C SER A 328 -11.45 1.07 -2.39
N GLU A 329 -12.66 1.14 -1.84
CA GLU A 329 -13.89 0.73 -2.53
C GLU A 329 -14.19 1.61 -3.74
N LYS A 330 -13.80 2.90 -3.68
CA LYS A 330 -13.86 3.81 -4.85
C LYS A 330 -12.99 3.34 -6.02
N LEU A 331 -12.05 2.43 -5.79
CA LEU A 331 -11.23 1.80 -6.83
C LEU A 331 -11.83 0.52 -7.41
N LYS A 332 -12.81 -0.11 -6.72
CA LYS A 332 -13.27 -1.48 -7.03
C LYS A 332 -14.53 -1.57 -7.90
N GLN A 333 -14.89 -0.55 -8.69
CA GLN A 333 -15.92 -0.76 -9.73
C GLN A 333 -15.43 -1.74 -10.83
N PRO A 334 -16.33 -2.55 -11.41
CA PRO A 334 -16.26 -4.00 -11.32
C PRO A 334 -15.20 -4.61 -12.22
N SER A 335 -14.22 -5.27 -11.60
CA SER A 335 -13.28 -6.15 -12.30
C SER A 335 -14.02 -7.43 -12.70
N ARG A 336 -14.42 -7.55 -13.98
CA ARG A 336 -14.58 -8.88 -14.58
C ARG A 336 -13.19 -9.50 -14.65
N LEU A 337 -13.11 -10.73 -14.15
CA LEU A 337 -11.96 -11.61 -14.21
C LEU A 337 -11.29 -11.52 -15.60
N LEU A 338 -9.97 -11.30 -15.61
CA LEU A 338 -9.11 -11.66 -16.73
C LEU A 338 -9.06 -13.19 -16.80
N GLU A 339 -10.16 -13.83 -17.21
CA GLU A 339 -10.11 -15.18 -17.79
C GLU A 339 -9.53 -15.03 -19.20
N GLY A 340 -8.40 -15.70 -19.45
CA GLY A 340 -7.86 -15.83 -20.81
C GLY A 340 -6.55 -15.10 -21.10
N VAL A 341 -5.61 -15.05 -20.15
CA VAL A 341 -4.19 -15.01 -20.52
C VAL A 341 -3.70 -16.44 -20.48
N ASP A 342 -3.43 -17.01 -21.65
CA ASP A 342 -2.93 -18.38 -21.82
C ASP A 342 -1.82 -18.70 -20.83
N GLU A 343 -2.11 -19.66 -19.94
CA GLU A 343 -1.15 -20.33 -19.07
C GLU A 343 -0.14 -21.10 -19.92
N ARG A 344 0.89 -20.42 -20.43
CA ARG A 344 2.04 -21.08 -21.06
C ARG A 344 3.37 -20.48 -20.57
N ARG A 345 3.78 -21.00 -19.40
CA ARG A 345 5.15 -21.24 -18.87
C ARG A 345 5.96 -19.99 -18.46
N ASP A 346 6.64 -19.95 -17.31
CA ASP A 346 7.40 -21.01 -16.61
C ASP A 346 6.85 -21.46 -15.22
N SER A 347 6.60 -22.76 -15.09
CA SER A 347 5.66 -23.36 -14.12
C SER A 347 6.30 -24.22 -13.02
N LYS A 348 7.38 -23.78 -12.39
CA LYS A 348 7.86 -24.41 -11.14
C LYS A 348 8.18 -23.40 -10.04
N LEU A 349 8.89 -22.32 -10.36
CA LEU A 349 9.27 -21.31 -9.38
C LEU A 349 8.08 -20.48 -8.89
N ASP A 350 7.19 -20.08 -9.81
CA ASP A 350 5.99 -19.28 -9.47
C ASP A 350 4.94 -20.09 -8.69
N ILE A 351 4.88 -21.39 -8.94
CA ILE A 351 4.01 -22.31 -8.21
C ILE A 351 4.52 -22.53 -6.77
N ASP A 352 5.83 -22.68 -6.59
CA ASP A 352 6.42 -22.91 -5.27
C ASP A 352 6.46 -21.63 -4.41
N ILE A 353 6.70 -20.46 -5.02
CA ILE A 353 6.59 -19.15 -4.35
C ILE A 353 5.12 -18.89 -3.96
N SER A 354 4.17 -19.10 -4.86
CA SER A 354 2.74 -18.95 -4.57
C SER A 354 2.28 -19.87 -3.42
N LYS A 355 2.70 -21.15 -3.42
CA LYS A 355 2.40 -22.09 -2.33
C LYS A 355 3.03 -21.72 -1.00
N LYS A 356 4.30 -21.30 -0.98
CA LYS A 356 4.99 -20.89 0.25
C LYS A 356 4.35 -19.63 0.85
N ASN A 357 4.03 -18.67 0.00
CA ASN A 357 3.36 -17.43 0.40
C ASN A 357 1.95 -17.70 0.93
N GLN A 358 1.23 -18.64 0.31
CA GLN A 358 -0.08 -19.07 0.75
C GLN A 358 -0.04 -19.77 2.11
N ALA A 359 0.95 -20.62 2.37
CA ALA A 359 1.11 -21.27 3.68
C ALA A 359 1.38 -20.27 4.82
N ILE A 360 2.24 -19.26 4.58
CA ILE A 360 2.49 -18.17 5.54
C ILE A 360 1.19 -17.41 5.83
N LEU A 361 0.42 -17.10 4.79
CA LEU A 361 -0.84 -16.38 4.90
C LEU A 361 -1.89 -17.16 5.69
N GLU A 362 -2.04 -18.46 5.41
CA GLU A 362 -2.95 -19.36 6.13
C GLU A 362 -2.60 -19.46 7.62
N GLU A 363 -1.32 -19.59 7.94
CA GLU A 363 -0.84 -19.60 9.33
C GLU A 363 -1.21 -18.30 10.06
N VAL A 364 -0.98 -17.16 9.41
CA VAL A 364 -1.32 -15.83 9.95
C VAL A 364 -2.82 -15.71 10.17
N LEU A 365 -3.64 -16.11 9.19
CA LEU A 365 -5.10 -16.06 9.27
C LEU A 365 -5.62 -16.92 10.42
N GLN A 366 -5.11 -18.14 10.58
CA GLN A 366 -5.50 -19.05 11.64
C GLN A 366 -5.18 -18.47 13.02
N LYS A 367 -3.93 -18.04 13.25
CA LYS A 367 -3.48 -17.47 14.54
C LYS A 367 -4.26 -16.21 14.90
N SER A 368 -4.45 -15.32 13.94
CA SER A 368 -5.10 -14.03 14.14
C SER A 368 -6.61 -14.20 14.38
N THR A 369 -7.27 -15.13 13.68
CA THR A 369 -8.67 -15.50 13.95
C THR A 369 -8.83 -16.10 15.34
N GLN A 370 -7.93 -17.00 15.74
CA GLN A 370 -7.95 -17.59 17.08
C GLN A 370 -7.75 -16.53 18.18
N PHE A 371 -6.88 -15.54 17.92
CA PHE A 371 -6.68 -14.43 18.83
C PHE A 371 -7.96 -13.58 19.00
N LEU A 372 -8.62 -13.22 17.90
CA LEU A 372 -9.87 -12.45 17.97
C LEU A 372 -10.98 -13.21 18.67
N LYS A 373 -11.17 -14.51 18.39
CA LYS A 373 -12.14 -15.35 19.11
C LYS A 373 -11.89 -15.34 20.62
N LYS A 374 -10.63 -15.53 21.04
CA LYS A 374 -10.25 -15.45 22.47
C LYS A 374 -10.48 -14.07 23.08
N ALA A 375 -10.38 -13.00 22.28
CA ALA A 375 -10.64 -11.64 22.74
C ALA A 375 -12.15 -11.34 22.83
N GLU A 376 -12.97 -11.91 21.94
CA GLU A 376 -14.44 -11.82 21.94
C GLU A 376 -15.07 -12.67 23.05
N ASP A 377 -14.54 -13.88 23.30
CA ASP A 377 -15.00 -14.81 24.34
C ASP A 377 -14.75 -14.29 25.77
N GLN A 378 -13.94 -13.23 25.92
CA GLN A 378 -13.86 -12.47 27.18
C GLN A 378 -15.12 -11.63 27.33
N ALA A 379 -16.15 -12.22 27.97
CA ALA A 379 -17.49 -11.65 28.18
C ALA A 379 -17.51 -10.13 28.46
N PRO A 380 -18.55 -9.40 28.03
CA PRO A 380 -18.72 -7.98 28.34
C PRO A 380 -18.87 -7.80 29.85
N LYS A 381 -17.74 -7.60 30.53
CA LYS A 381 -17.70 -7.19 31.92
C LYS A 381 -18.23 -5.77 31.97
N ALA A 382 -19.08 -5.46 32.96
CA ALA A 382 -19.50 -4.10 33.20
C ALA A 382 -18.24 -3.21 33.30
N LEU A 383 -18.16 -2.19 32.45
CA LEU A 383 -16.99 -1.31 32.35
C LEU A 383 -17.19 -0.05 33.17
N ILE A 384 -16.07 0.48 33.65
CA ILE A 384 -15.95 1.80 34.24
C ILE A 384 -15.82 2.81 33.10
N LYS A 385 -16.77 3.73 32.99
CA LYS A 385 -16.73 4.87 32.06
C LYS A 385 -16.02 6.05 32.72
N ILE A 386 -14.94 6.51 32.10
CA ILE A 386 -14.15 7.66 32.52
C ILE A 386 -14.35 8.80 31.52
N ILE A 387 -14.75 9.96 32.00
CA ILE A 387 -14.83 11.20 31.21
C ILE A 387 -13.53 11.97 31.45
N VAL A 388 -12.86 12.33 30.36
CA VAL A 388 -11.56 13.02 30.35
C VAL A 388 -11.76 14.36 29.64
N SER A 389 -11.11 15.42 30.11
CA SER A 389 -11.18 16.74 29.49
C SER A 389 -10.68 16.68 28.04
N ASP A 390 -11.47 17.24 27.13
CA ASP A 390 -11.17 17.37 25.69
C ASP A 390 -11.00 16.05 24.91
N ALA A 391 -11.53 14.93 25.40
CA ALA A 391 -11.47 13.64 24.71
C ALA A 391 -12.74 12.79 24.82
N ASP A 392 -12.87 11.80 23.94
CA ASP A 392 -13.94 10.81 24.03
C ASP A 392 -13.83 9.97 25.32
N PRO A 393 -14.96 9.50 25.89
CA PRO A 393 -14.94 8.72 27.12
C PRO A 393 -14.11 7.43 26.99
N VAL A 394 -13.27 7.16 27.99
CA VAL A 394 -12.43 5.95 28.06
C VAL A 394 -13.12 4.91 28.93
N TYR A 395 -13.00 3.62 28.57
CA TYR A 395 -13.61 2.51 29.32
C TYR A 395 -12.55 1.58 29.92
N ALA A 396 -12.73 1.20 31.19
CA ALA A 396 -11.78 0.36 31.92
C ALA A 396 -12.46 -0.70 32.80
N ASN A 397 -11.83 -1.86 33.00
CA ASN A 397 -12.25 -2.86 33.98
C ASN A 397 -11.79 -2.49 35.41
N ARG A 398 -10.62 -1.86 35.50
CA ARG A 398 -9.98 -1.48 36.76
C ARG A 398 -9.22 -0.18 36.55
N ILE A 399 -9.15 0.65 37.57
CA ILE A 399 -8.39 1.89 37.62
C ILE A 399 -7.44 1.81 38.83
N LEU A 400 -6.21 2.27 38.64
CA LEU A 400 -5.21 2.45 39.68
C LEU A 400 -4.71 3.89 39.62
N ILE A 401 -4.98 4.67 40.65
CA ILE A 401 -4.57 6.06 40.79
C ILE A 401 -3.39 6.09 41.75
N ASN A 402 -2.28 6.70 41.34
CA ASN A 402 -1.08 6.85 42.15
C ASN A 402 -0.54 8.27 41.97
N GLY A 403 -1.00 9.20 42.83
CA GLY A 403 -0.74 10.63 42.70
C GLY A 403 -1.18 11.15 41.33
N ASP A 404 -0.26 11.79 40.62
CA ASP A 404 -0.49 12.44 39.32
C ASP A 404 -0.73 11.47 38.17
N GLN A 405 -0.51 10.17 38.36
CA GLN A 405 -0.70 9.16 37.32
C GLN A 405 -1.85 8.21 37.62
N THR A 406 -2.76 8.07 36.67
CA THR A 406 -3.83 7.09 36.68
C THR A 406 -3.61 6.04 35.60
N ARG A 407 -3.48 4.77 36.00
CA ARG A 407 -3.45 3.60 35.10
C ARG A 407 -4.83 2.97 35.01
N LEU A 408 -5.40 3.03 33.82
CA LEU A 408 -6.65 2.38 33.44
C LEU A 408 -6.34 1.01 32.83
N PHE A 409 -6.99 -0.05 33.28
CA PHE A 409 -6.87 -1.39 32.72
C PHE A 409 -8.13 -1.65 31.87
N SER A 410 -8.10 -1.34 30.58
CA SER A 410 -9.20 -1.68 29.66
C SER A 410 -9.25 -3.19 29.36
N THR A 411 -10.27 -3.63 28.63
CA THR A 411 -10.39 -5.01 28.12
C THR A 411 -9.19 -5.43 27.27
N HIS A 412 -8.54 -4.51 26.58
CA HIS A 412 -7.51 -4.85 25.60
C HIS A 412 -6.12 -4.31 25.94
N PHE A 413 -6.03 -3.11 26.53
CA PHE A 413 -4.74 -2.49 26.87
C PHE A 413 -4.80 -1.66 28.16
N PRO A 414 -3.71 -1.63 28.95
CA PRO A 414 -3.54 -0.62 29.98
C PRO A 414 -3.29 0.75 29.32
N ILE A 415 -3.93 1.80 29.83
CA ILE A 415 -3.77 3.19 29.41
C ILE A 415 -3.28 3.98 30.63
N THR A 416 -2.28 4.84 30.47
CA THR A 416 -1.82 5.75 31.54
C THR A 416 -2.23 7.16 31.18
N LEU A 417 -2.94 7.84 32.09
CA LEU A 417 -3.41 9.21 31.95
C LEU A 417 -2.92 10.04 33.13
N PRO A 418 -2.68 11.35 32.96
CA PRO A 418 -2.50 12.25 34.09
C PRO A 418 -3.82 12.36 34.88
N THR A 419 -3.77 12.20 36.20
CA THR A 419 -4.96 12.14 37.06
C THR A 419 -5.82 13.40 36.93
N TYR A 420 -5.21 14.58 36.76
CA TYR A 420 -5.91 15.86 36.63
C TYR A 420 -6.75 15.99 35.35
N THR A 421 -6.55 15.12 34.36
CA THR A 421 -7.36 15.13 33.11
C THR A 421 -8.71 14.43 33.27
N ILE A 422 -8.90 13.67 34.34
CA ILE A 422 -10.13 12.91 34.58
C ILE A 422 -11.16 13.84 35.22
N GLU A 423 -12.34 13.99 34.62
CA GLU A 423 -13.42 14.81 35.18
C GLU A 423 -14.36 13.98 36.06
N SER A 424 -14.76 12.81 35.57
CA SER A 424 -15.61 11.91 36.34
C SER A 424 -15.53 10.45 35.94
N ILE A 425 -15.83 9.59 36.92
CA ILE A 425 -15.90 8.13 36.79
C ILE A 425 -17.33 7.68 37.07
N SER A 426 -17.87 6.83 36.22
CA SER A 426 -19.21 6.25 36.34
C SER A 426 -19.25 4.83 35.78
N MET A 427 -20.35 4.14 35.98
CA MET A 427 -20.56 2.81 35.39
C MET A 427 -21.12 2.95 33.97
N ASP A 428 -20.69 2.08 33.05
CA ASP A 428 -21.22 2.06 31.68
C ASP A 428 -22.68 1.56 31.63
N LYS A 429 -23.39 1.88 30.55
CA LYS A 429 -24.80 1.51 30.31
C LYS A 429 -25.03 0.00 30.27
N ASN A 430 -23.98 -0.79 30.04
CA ASN A 430 -24.01 -2.25 30.02
C ASN A 430 -23.94 -2.90 31.42
N ALA A 431 -23.97 -2.11 32.49
CA ALA A 431 -23.93 -2.63 33.85
C ALA A 431 -25.25 -3.33 34.25
N THR A 432 -25.12 -4.54 34.80
CA THR A 432 -26.25 -5.27 35.39
C THR A 432 -26.69 -4.64 36.73
N LYS A 433 -27.90 -4.94 37.20
CA LYS A 433 -28.43 -4.42 38.48
C LYS A 433 -27.52 -4.71 39.69
N ASP A 434 -26.70 -5.74 39.61
CA ASP A 434 -25.81 -6.19 40.69
C ASP A 434 -24.40 -5.58 40.62
N SER A 435 -24.02 -4.98 39.48
CA SER A 435 -22.71 -4.37 39.30
C SER A 435 -22.56 -3.10 40.17
N LYS A 436 -21.47 -3.00 40.92
CA LYS A 436 -21.14 -1.82 41.75
C LYS A 436 -19.69 -1.39 41.53
N LEU A 437 -19.45 -0.08 41.51
CA LEU A 437 -18.09 0.45 41.59
C LEU A 437 -17.61 0.38 43.04
N VAL A 438 -16.43 -0.19 43.25
CA VAL A 438 -15.78 -0.26 44.56
C VAL A 438 -14.44 0.43 44.50
N MET A 439 -14.25 1.43 45.35
CA MET A 439 -12.98 2.10 45.60
C MET A 439 -12.31 1.45 46.80
N THR A 440 -11.03 1.11 46.68
CA THR A 440 -10.17 0.59 47.75
C THR A 440 -9.01 1.56 47.98
N LYS A 441 -8.87 2.06 49.19
CA LYS A 441 -7.76 2.91 49.64
C LYS A 441 -7.31 2.47 51.03
N ASP A 442 -6.02 2.20 51.23
CA ASP A 442 -5.44 1.81 52.53
C ASP A 442 -6.28 0.74 53.27
N THR A 443 -6.64 -0.34 52.56
CA THR A 443 -7.54 -1.43 52.98
C THR A 443 -9.03 -1.11 53.14
N ASN A 444 -9.41 0.17 53.20
CA ASN A 444 -10.81 0.60 53.27
C ASN A 444 -11.49 0.48 51.90
N LYS A 445 -12.59 -0.29 51.84
CA LYS A 445 -13.42 -0.46 50.65
C LYS A 445 -14.70 0.38 50.77
N GLN A 446 -15.03 1.11 49.71
CA GLN A 446 -16.24 1.94 49.63
C GLN A 446 -16.90 1.78 48.27
N SER A 447 -18.19 1.40 48.25
CA SER A 447 -18.99 1.38 47.03
C SER A 447 -19.50 2.77 46.66
N PHE A 448 -19.64 3.03 45.36
CA PHE A 448 -20.14 4.30 44.84
C PHE A 448 -20.84 4.19 43.48
N LEU A 449 -21.56 5.26 43.10
CA LEU A 449 -22.24 5.35 41.80
C LEU A 449 -21.47 6.19 40.80
N ARG A 450 -20.95 7.33 41.26
CA ARG A 450 -20.17 8.27 40.44
C ARG A 450 -19.07 8.88 41.30
N ALA A 451 -17.92 9.18 40.71
CA ALA A 451 -16.90 10.01 41.33
C ALA A 451 -16.58 11.21 40.41
N SER A 452 -16.31 12.36 41.01
CA SER A 452 -15.76 13.54 40.33
C SER A 452 -14.39 13.89 40.92
N PHE A 453 -13.54 14.49 40.10
CA PHE A 453 -12.16 14.83 40.47
C PHE A 453 -12.03 16.34 40.53
N GLU A 454 -11.46 16.84 41.62
CA GLU A 454 -11.13 18.25 41.84
C GLU A 454 -9.74 18.28 42.47
N ASP A 455 -8.74 18.70 41.69
CA ASP A 455 -7.32 18.73 42.10
C ASP A 455 -6.87 17.40 42.73
N ASP A 456 -6.48 17.41 44.01
CA ASP A 456 -6.00 16.25 44.76
C ASP A 456 -7.12 15.51 45.53
N ILE A 457 -8.39 15.76 45.20
CA ILE A 457 -9.55 15.21 45.91
C ILE A 457 -10.50 14.50 44.95
N ILE A 458 -10.84 13.26 45.30
CA ILE A 458 -11.93 12.50 44.66
C ILE A 458 -13.20 12.69 45.48
N THR A 459 -14.23 13.27 44.87
CA THR A 459 -15.57 13.34 45.47
C THR A 459 -16.40 12.16 45.01
N VAL A 460 -16.62 11.22 45.93
CA VAL A 460 -17.37 9.99 45.70
C VAL A 460 -18.85 10.20 46.04
N ILE A 461 -19.73 9.93 45.08
CA ILE A 461 -21.17 10.17 45.14
C ILE A 461 -21.94 8.86 45.24
N ASN A 462 -22.75 8.75 46.29
CA ASN A 462 -23.73 7.69 46.53
C ASN A 462 -25.16 8.24 46.45
N LYS A 463 -26.18 7.36 46.48
CA LYS A 463 -27.61 7.77 46.42
C LYS A 463 -27.99 8.82 47.47
N THR A 464 -27.36 8.80 48.63
CA THR A 464 -27.74 9.61 49.79
C THR A 464 -26.59 10.43 50.39
N SER A 465 -25.36 10.31 49.87
CA SER A 465 -24.19 10.97 50.46
C SER A 465 -23.11 11.31 49.43
N LYS A 466 -22.35 12.36 49.72
CA LYS A 466 -21.12 12.75 49.02
C LYS A 466 -19.98 12.69 50.02
N LYS A 467 -18.87 12.05 49.66
CA LYS A 467 -17.68 11.94 50.51
C LYS A 467 -16.44 12.35 49.72
N LYS A 468 -15.66 13.26 50.28
CA LYS A 468 -14.37 13.69 49.73
C LYS A 468 -13.27 12.75 50.22
N VAL A 469 -12.40 12.34 49.31
CA VAL A 469 -11.30 11.39 49.56
C VAL A 469 -10.01 11.99 48.98
N PRO A 470 -8.99 12.29 49.80
CA PRO A 470 -7.73 12.82 49.29
C PRO A 470 -6.94 11.75 48.52
N ILE A 471 -6.15 12.16 47.52
CA ILE A 471 -5.26 11.30 46.70
C ILE A 471 -3.83 11.34 47.27
N ASP A 472 -3.68 11.00 48.55
CA ASP A 472 -2.38 10.93 49.25
C ASP A 472 -1.76 9.52 49.25
N SER A 473 -2.51 8.51 48.81
CA SER A 473 -2.08 7.11 48.70
C SER A 473 -2.72 6.44 47.48
N ALA A 474 -2.24 5.25 47.12
CA ALA A 474 -2.73 4.57 45.92
C ALA A 474 -4.20 4.15 46.06
N ILE A 475 -5.04 4.57 45.11
CA ILE A 475 -6.47 4.26 45.07
C ILE A 475 -6.74 3.26 43.94
N LYS A 476 -7.40 2.15 44.27
CA LYS A 476 -7.86 1.16 43.29
C LYS A 476 -9.37 1.25 43.13
N ILE A 477 -9.86 1.39 41.90
CA ILE A 477 -11.30 1.32 41.59
C ILE A 477 -11.53 0.12 40.68
N GLU A 478 -12.52 -0.71 41.00
CA GLU A 478 -12.91 -1.86 40.18
C GLU A 478 -14.41 -2.07 40.17
N VAL A 479 -14.91 -2.76 39.14
CA VAL A 479 -16.28 -3.23 39.11
C VAL A 479 -16.37 -4.56 39.82
N VAL A 480 -17.27 -4.66 40.80
CA VAL A 480 -17.58 -5.90 41.51
C VAL A 480 -19.01 -6.29 41.13
N GLN A 481 -19.18 -7.55 40.73
CA GLN A 481 -20.47 -8.18 40.44
C GLN A 481 -20.89 -9.07 41.60
#